data_AF-A0A3D9YUQ4-F1
#
_entry.id   AF-A0A3D9YUQ4-F1
#
_cell.length_a   1.000
_cell.length_b   1.000
_cell.length_c   1.000
_cell.angle_alpha   90.00
_cell.angle_beta   90.00
_cell.angle_gamma   90.00
#
_symmetry.space_group_name_H-M   'P 1'
#
loop_
_entity.id
_entity.type
_entity.pdbx_description
1 polymer ?
#
loop_
_entity_poly.entity_id
_entity_poly.type
_entity_poly.pdbx_seq_one_letter_code
_entity_poly.pdbx_strand_id
1 'polypeptide(L)'
;MAKLSREERLQIMLTVEELRALDDWRFGKRMPSRAAAVRELLRRGLAAEGFDLAEQSARSQDFGMIADETKPNGRKSSQGDAG
;
A
#
# COMPACT_ATOMS: atom_id res chain seq x y z
N MET A 1 -30.72 -12.66 6.99
CA MET A 1 -30.11 -11.87 8.09
C MET A 1 -28.75 -11.42 7.61
N ALA A 2 -28.57 -10.12 7.34
CA ALA A 2 -27.31 -9.60 6.82
C ALA A 2 -26.23 -9.75 7.90
N LYS A 3 -25.27 -10.65 7.66
CA LYS A 3 -24.08 -10.82 8.48
C LYS A 3 -23.37 -9.46 8.48
N LEU A 4 -23.35 -8.76 9.61
CA LEU A 4 -22.49 -7.59 9.82
C LEU A 4 -21.06 -8.08 9.57
N SER A 5 -20.57 -7.94 8.35
CA SER A 5 -19.19 -8.18 7.99
C SER A 5 -18.35 -7.33 8.93
N ARG A 6 -17.59 -7.99 9.81
CA ARG A 6 -16.78 -7.34 10.82
C ARG A 6 -15.81 -6.41 10.08
N GLU A 7 -15.99 -5.10 10.27
CA GLU A 7 -15.04 -4.13 9.77
C GLU A 7 -13.72 -4.31 10.54
N GLU A 8 -12.63 -4.52 9.83
CA GLU A 8 -11.29 -4.62 10.41
C GLU A 8 -10.58 -3.27 10.29
N ARG A 9 -9.94 -2.82 11.38
CA ARG A 9 -9.22 -1.54 11.41
C ARG A 9 -7.83 -1.73 10.82
N LEU A 10 -7.64 -1.20 9.62
CA LEU A 10 -6.32 -1.12 8.98
C LEU A 10 -5.58 0.16 9.41
N GLN A 11 -4.34 0.02 9.89
CA GLN A 11 -3.41 1.14 10.07
C GLN A 11 -2.42 1.15 8.91
N ILE A 12 -2.31 2.30 8.24
CA ILE A 12 -1.34 2.52 7.16
C ILE A 12 -0.61 3.83 7.41
N MET A 13 0.67 3.85 7.06
CA MET A 13 1.47 5.07 7.05
C MET A 13 1.44 5.64 5.64
N LEU A 14 1.14 6.93 5.54
CA LEU A 14 1.15 7.68 4.29
C LEU A 14 2.09 8.88 4.45
N THR A 15 2.76 9.24 3.38
CA THR A 15 3.47 10.51 3.28
C THR A 15 2.48 11.69 3.32
N VAL A 16 3.01 12.90 3.52
CA VAL A 16 2.18 14.11 3.57
C VAL A 16 1.52 14.35 2.22
N GLU A 17 2.24 14.06 1.14
CA GLU A 17 1.81 14.20 -0.25
C GLU A 17 0.67 13.25 -0.57
N GLU A 18 0.80 11.98 -0.20
CA GLU A 18 -0.25 10.97 -0.39
C GLU A 18 -1.52 11.30 0.42
N LEU A 19 -1.35 11.76 1.66
CA LEU A 19 -2.48 12.16 2.50
C LEU A 19 -3.24 13.35 1.88
N ARG A 20 -2.52 14.33 1.32
CA ARG A 20 -3.13 15.46 0.60
C ARG A 20 -3.85 15.01 -0.66
N ALA A 21 -3.22 14.17 -1.48
CA ALA A 21 -3.84 13.63 -2.68
C ALA A 21 -5.14 12.86 -2.37
N LEU A 22 -5.16 12.08 -1.28
CA LEU A 22 -6.35 11.39 -0.80
C LEU A 22 -7.46 12.39 -0.41
N ASP A 23 -7.11 13.44 0.34
CA ASP A 23 -8.07 14.47 0.76
C ASP A 23 -8.62 15.25 -0.42
N ASP A 24 -7.79 15.69 -1.37
CA ASP A 24 -8.22 16.41 -2.57
C ASP A 24 -9.18 15.57 -3.41
N TRP A 25 -8.85 14.30 -3.61
CA TRP A 25 -9.72 13.37 -4.31
C TRP A 25 -11.05 13.13 -3.57
N ARG A 26 -10.99 13.00 -2.23
CA ARG A 26 -12.18 12.89 -1.36
C ARG A 26 -13.11 14.09 -1.55
N PHE A 27 -12.57 15.31 -1.57
CA PHE A 27 -13.34 16.54 -1.79
C PHE A 27 -13.93 16.59 -3.20
N GLY A 28 -13.13 16.28 -4.23
CA GLY A 28 -13.59 16.23 -5.62
C GLY A 28 -14.73 15.23 -5.86
N LYS A 29 -14.72 14.11 -5.12
CA LYS A 29 -15.77 13.08 -5.17
C LYS A 29 -16.88 13.25 -4.13
N ARG A 30 -16.84 14.31 -3.32
CA ARG A 30 -17.80 14.60 -2.23
C ARG A 30 -17.96 13.45 -1.22
N MET A 31 -16.86 12.78 -0.92
CA MET A 31 -16.85 11.62 -0.04
C MET A 31 -16.91 12.07 1.44
N PRO A 32 -17.79 11.47 2.26
CA PRO A 32 -18.10 11.97 3.61
C PRO A 32 -16.95 11.77 4.62
N SER A 33 -16.07 10.79 4.40
CA SER A 33 -14.95 10.52 5.29
C SER A 33 -13.73 9.99 4.53
N ARG A 34 -12.55 10.09 5.15
CA ARG A 34 -11.32 9.48 4.60
C ARG A 34 -11.45 7.97 4.45
N ALA A 35 -12.06 7.29 5.42
CA ALA A 35 -12.33 5.87 5.32
C ALA A 35 -13.22 5.50 4.11
N ALA A 36 -14.24 6.32 3.81
CA ALA A 36 -15.05 6.14 2.62
C ALA A 36 -14.22 6.30 1.34
N ALA A 37 -13.34 7.31 1.30
CA ALA A 37 -12.45 7.52 0.16
C ALA A 37 -11.46 6.35 -0.04
N VAL A 38 -10.82 5.87 1.04
CA VAL A 38 -9.90 4.72 0.97
C VAL A 38 -10.63 3.46 0.48
N ARG A 39 -11.83 3.16 1.02
CA ARG A 39 -12.63 2.01 0.55
C ARG A 39 -13.01 2.12 -0.92
N GLU A 40 -13.34 3.33 -1.38
CA GLU A 40 -13.66 3.59 -2.77
C GLU A 40 -12.44 3.40 -3.68
N LEU A 41 -11.26 3.87 -3.28
CA LEU A 41 -10.02 3.65 -4.01
C LEU A 41 -9.67 2.16 -4.08
N LEU A 42 -9.78 1.43 -2.96
CA LEU A 42 -9.56 -0.01 -2.93
C LEU A 42 -10.53 -0.74 -3.87
N ARG A 43 -11.82 -0.40 -3.85
CA ARG A 43 -12.80 -1.02 -4.74
C ARG A 43 -12.49 -0.75 -6.21
N ARG A 44 -12.04 0.47 -6.54
CA ARG A 44 -11.64 0.85 -7.90
C ARG A 44 -10.37 0.14 -8.35
N GLY A 45 -9.38 0.00 -7.47
CA GLY A 45 -8.15 -0.73 -7.75
C GLY A 45 -8.43 -2.21 -8.04
N LEU A 46 -9.20 -2.86 -7.18
CA LEU A 46 -9.58 -4.27 -7.36
C LEU A 46 -10.39 -4.50 -8.65
N ALA A 47 -11.35 -3.61 -8.95
CA ALA A 47 -12.12 -3.70 -10.19
C ALA A 47 -11.28 -3.41 -11.45
N ALA A 48 -10.30 -2.50 -11.37
CA ALA A 48 -9.43 -2.15 -12.49
C ALA A 48 -8.45 -3.27 -12.85
N GLU A 49 -7.99 -4.04 -11.87
CA GLU A 49 -7.11 -5.20 -12.08
C GLU A 49 -7.89 -6.48 -12.45
N GLY A 50 -9.22 -6.43 -12.53
CA GLY A 50 -10.03 -7.61 -12.83
C GLY A 50 -10.06 -8.64 -11.70
N PHE A 51 -9.71 -8.24 -10.47
CA PHE A 51 -9.90 -9.06 -9.28
C PHE A 51 -11.39 -9.11 -8.94
N ASP A 52 -12.13 -10.01 -9.57
CA ASP A 52 -13.37 -10.54 -9.02
C ASP A 52 -13.03 -11.27 -7.73
N LEU A 53 -13.04 -10.52 -6.60
CA LEU A 53 -12.95 -11.01 -5.22
C LEU A 53 -12.18 -12.34 -5.11
N ALA A 54 -10.89 -12.33 -5.47
CA ALA A 54 -10.09 -13.55 -5.42
C ALA A 54 -10.24 -14.19 -4.03
N GLU A 55 -10.51 -15.50 -4.04
CA GLU A 55 -10.82 -16.30 -2.87
C GLU A 55 -9.86 -15.99 -1.71
N GLN A 56 -10.40 -16.04 -0.50
CA GLN A 56 -9.90 -15.56 0.80
C GLN A 56 -8.54 -16.13 1.27
N SER A 57 -7.64 -16.55 0.38
CA SER A 57 -6.41 -17.25 0.72
C SER A 57 -5.20 -16.90 -0.15
N ALA A 58 -5.21 -15.81 -0.91
CA ALA A 58 -3.99 -15.30 -1.53
C ALA A 58 -3.10 -14.65 -0.45
N ARG A 59 -1.89 -15.18 -0.26
CA ARG A 59 -0.95 -14.66 0.74
C ARG A 59 -0.47 -13.26 0.33
N SER A 60 -0.43 -12.35 1.29
CA SER A 60 -0.06 -10.94 1.13
C SER A 60 1.38 -10.68 0.61
N GLN A 61 2.15 -11.74 0.35
CA GLN A 61 3.51 -11.67 -0.18
C GLN A 61 3.57 -11.60 -1.72
N ASP A 62 2.47 -11.90 -2.42
CA ASP A 62 2.46 -11.96 -3.89
C ASP A 62 2.11 -10.62 -4.57
N PHE A 63 1.68 -9.61 -3.80
CA PHE A 63 1.47 -8.25 -4.31
C PHE A 63 2.71 -7.38 -4.04
N GLY A 64 3.74 -7.56 -4.86
CA GLY A 64 4.95 -6.73 -4.91
C GLY A 64 4.68 -5.27 -5.29
N MET A 65 5.64 -4.36 -5.45
CA MET A 65 7.09 -4.35 -5.41
C MET A 65 7.44 -2.86 -5.58
N ILE A 66 8.11 -2.22 -4.61
CA ILE A 66 8.92 -1.05 -4.95
C ILE A 66 10.31 -1.62 -5.20
N ALA A 67 10.64 -1.86 -6.47
CA ALA A 67 12.01 -2.10 -6.86
C ALA A 67 12.74 -0.76 -6.70
N ASP A 68 13.33 -0.52 -5.53
CA ASP A 68 14.40 0.47 -5.45
C ASP A 68 15.70 -0.26 -5.81
N GLU A 69 16.33 0.27 -6.85
CA GLU A 69 17.44 -0.32 -7.56
C GLU A 69 18.58 -0.68 -6.61
N THR A 70 19.08 -1.90 -6.83
CA THR A 70 20.39 -2.32 -6.36
C THR A 70 21.44 -1.30 -6.79
N LYS A 71 22.04 -0.57 -5.84
CA LYS A 71 23.43 -0.13 -6.01
C LYS A 71 24.35 -1.24 -5.52
N PRO A 72 25.07 -1.95 -6.40
CA PRO A 72 26.13 -2.82 -5.99
C PRO A 72 27.42 -2.02 -5.77
N ASN A 73 28.22 -2.56 -4.86
CA ASN A 73 29.66 -2.40 -4.69
C ASN A 73 30.19 -1.16 -3.93
N GLY A 74 31.04 -1.29 -2.90
CA GLY A 74 31.78 -2.49 -2.46
C GLY A 74 32.26 -2.37 -1.02
N ARG A 75 32.16 -3.49 -0.29
CA ARG A 75 32.92 -3.78 0.91
C ARG A 75 34.22 -4.48 0.51
N LYS A 76 35.34 -4.06 1.09
CA LYS A 76 36.43 -4.89 1.67
C LYS A 76 37.38 -3.89 2.38
N SER A 77 37.31 -3.73 3.71
CA SER A 77 37.92 -4.56 4.76
C SER A 77 39.46 -4.59 4.75
N SER A 78 40.05 -3.89 5.72
CA SER A 78 41.15 -4.30 6.64
C SER A 78 42.45 -4.94 6.11
N GLN A 79 43.60 -4.32 6.44
CA GLN A 79 44.89 -4.91 6.92
C GLN A 79 45.86 -3.70 7.06
N GLY A 80 46.55 -3.36 8.15
CA GLY A 80 47.35 -4.17 9.07
C GLY A 80 48.83 -4.10 8.65
N ASP A 81 49.62 -3.25 9.33
CA ASP A 81 51.09 -3.33 9.57
C ASP A 81 52.10 -3.26 8.40
N ALA A 82 53.09 -2.36 8.52
CA ALA A 82 54.54 -2.57 8.32
C ALA A 82 55.30 -1.27 7.99
N GLY A 83 56.34 -0.94 8.77
CA GLY A 83 57.46 -0.08 8.38
C GLY A 83 57.75 1.11 9.28
#